data_AF-A0A5C7ZA63-F1
#
_entry.id   AF-A0A5C7ZA63-F1
#
_cell.length_a   1.000
_cell.length_b   1.000
_cell.length_c   1.000
_cell.angle_alpha   90.00
_cell.angle_beta   90.00
_cell.angle_gamma   90.00
#
_symmetry.space_group_name_H-M   'P 1'
#
loop_
_entity.id
_entity.type
_entity.pdbx_description
1 polymer ?
#
loop_
_entity_poly.entity_id
_entity_poly.type
_entity_poly.pdbx_seq_one_letter_code
_entity_poly.pdbx_strand_id
1 'polypeptide(L)'
;MKTFYFLGTCLLLLLISVELIFFKLENKEIPWREIATNLNTGQIVLWIFRSLEIIAFVFIYRHMSFDLVGNLPIWLIWLSGFILWDFCFYWLHRLHHKYKIFWLIHQVHHQGEYFNLSLGVRNSWYSSLTSIPFFLPMALIGYSPESFIIIGALHYFIQFYNHNGIVRQSGFLEYIMITPSQHRVHHGRAEIYHNKNFGGTFVWWDKLFGTFQPEDRSLPEQYGVPGYSDHTDIIALNHDPAFKSTLNAQGEMVSIPGWVIFAGSMLLFFHLLYFIYFEKTLDGVYLAHLFFTIAIGTILLSRMPHVPLNRLNLNLIISICVFGLLRICNTVDFTLSALILMYIIFCISLMIRFNYRWILSGTKN
;
A
#
# COMPACT_ATOMS: atom_id res chain seq x y z
N MET A 1 9.44 -7.47 17.35
CA MET A 1 8.43 -6.81 16.50
C MET A 1 9.00 -5.65 15.68
N LYS A 2 9.55 -4.58 16.27
CA LYS A 2 10.11 -3.44 15.51
C LYS A 2 11.13 -3.79 14.42
N THR A 3 12.18 -4.52 14.81
CA THR A 3 13.23 -4.95 13.88
C THR A 3 12.65 -5.76 12.73
N PHE A 4 11.64 -6.58 13.01
CA PHE A 4 10.94 -7.37 11.99
C PHE A 4 10.19 -6.47 10.99
N TYR A 5 9.44 -5.48 11.46
CA TYR A 5 8.74 -4.54 10.56
C TYR A 5 9.69 -3.64 9.78
N PHE A 6 10.75 -3.15 10.41
CA PHE A 6 11.77 -2.34 9.76
C PHE A 6 12.47 -3.16 8.66
N LEU A 7 12.98 -4.35 9.00
CA LEU A 7 13.66 -5.21 8.03
C LEU A 7 12.72 -5.70 6.92
N GLY A 8 11.48 -6.04 7.26
CA GLY A 8 10.47 -6.44 6.26
C GLY A 8 10.16 -5.31 5.27
N THR A 9 9.99 -4.09 5.77
CA THR A 9 9.78 -2.90 4.93
C THR A 9 11.01 -2.58 4.08
N CYS A 10 12.23 -2.69 4.62
CA CYS A 10 13.47 -2.52 3.87
C CYS A 10 13.63 -3.60 2.78
N LEU A 11 13.30 -4.85 3.09
CA LEU A 11 13.34 -5.96 2.13
C LEU A 11 12.34 -5.73 1.00
N LEU A 12 11.14 -5.24 1.30
CA LEU A 12 10.14 -4.89 0.30
C LEU A 12 10.69 -3.83 -0.68
N LEU A 13 11.27 -2.74 -0.17
CA LEU A 13 11.88 -1.70 -1.01
C LEU A 13 13.04 -2.24 -1.85
N LEU A 14 13.86 -3.12 -1.27
CA LEU A 14 14.95 -3.78 -2.00
C LEU A 14 14.40 -4.61 -3.16
N LEU A 15 13.37 -5.42 -2.93
CA LEU A 15 12.77 -6.27 -3.96
C LEU A 15 12.09 -5.45 -5.07
N ILE A 16 11.38 -4.37 -4.73
CA ILE A 16 10.88 -3.41 -5.73
C ILE A 16 12.05 -2.84 -6.53
N SER A 17 13.12 -2.38 -5.87
CA SER A 17 14.29 -1.80 -6.55
C SER A 17 14.94 -2.78 -7.53
N VAL A 18 15.03 -4.06 -7.15
CA VAL A 18 15.53 -5.14 -8.02
C VAL A 18 14.62 -5.32 -9.24
N GLU A 19 13.29 -5.30 -9.07
CA GLU A 19 12.34 -5.38 -10.20
C GLU A 19 12.48 -4.16 -11.14
N LEU A 20 12.69 -2.96 -10.61
CA LEU A 20 12.91 -1.75 -11.42
C LEU A 20 14.23 -1.82 -12.21
N ILE A 21 15.29 -2.37 -11.61
CA ILE A 21 16.55 -2.62 -12.31
C ILE A 21 16.31 -3.59 -13.46
N PHE A 22 15.57 -4.68 -13.22
CA PHE A 22 15.21 -5.63 -14.26
C PHE A 22 14.41 -4.99 -15.40
N PHE A 23 13.41 -4.15 -15.08
CA PHE A 23 12.66 -3.41 -16.12
C PHE A 23 13.60 -2.54 -16.96
N LYS A 24 14.56 -1.86 -16.34
CA LYS A 24 15.55 -1.06 -17.08
C LYS A 24 16.45 -1.91 -17.96
N LEU A 25 16.93 -3.06 -17.48
CA LEU A 25 17.77 -3.98 -18.24
C LEU A 25 17.03 -4.57 -19.45
N GLU A 26 15.74 -4.84 -19.31
CA GLU A 26 14.85 -5.34 -20.37
C GLU A 26 14.26 -4.23 -21.25
N ASN A 27 14.69 -2.97 -21.09
CA ASN A 27 14.16 -1.80 -21.80
C ASN A 27 12.62 -1.64 -21.68
N LYS A 28 12.04 -2.09 -20.56
CA LYS A 28 10.63 -1.88 -20.25
C LYS A 28 10.42 -0.48 -19.66
N GLU A 29 9.28 0.12 -19.99
CA GLU A 29 8.87 1.37 -19.36
C GLU A 29 8.63 1.16 -17.87
N ILE A 30 9.13 2.08 -17.04
CA ILE A 30 8.91 2.05 -15.60
C ILE A 30 7.70 2.93 -15.28
N PRO A 31 6.61 2.36 -14.71
CA PRO A 31 5.40 3.10 -14.36
C PRO A 31 5.60 3.88 -13.06
N TRP A 32 6.49 4.89 -13.08
CA TRP A 32 6.92 5.63 -11.89
C TRP A 32 5.76 6.20 -11.07
N ARG A 33 4.72 6.69 -11.75
CA ARG A 33 3.53 7.25 -11.09
C ARG A 33 2.78 6.18 -10.33
N GLU A 34 2.49 5.05 -10.96
CA GLU A 34 1.77 3.95 -10.32
C GLU A 34 2.56 3.38 -9.13
N ILE A 35 3.88 3.19 -9.28
CA ILE A 35 4.73 2.72 -8.18
C ILE A 35 4.67 3.70 -6.99
N ALA A 36 4.74 5.01 -7.26
CA ALA A 36 4.62 6.02 -6.22
C ALA A 36 3.22 5.99 -5.57
N THR A 37 2.15 5.86 -6.35
CA THR A 37 0.76 5.72 -5.85
C THR A 37 0.61 4.48 -4.98
N ASN A 38 1.14 3.33 -5.41
CA ASN A 38 1.06 2.07 -4.69
C ASN A 38 1.76 2.16 -3.33
N LEU A 39 2.96 2.76 -3.29
CA LEU A 39 3.70 2.97 -2.05
C LEU A 39 3.02 3.99 -1.13
N ASN A 40 2.53 5.10 -1.67
CA ASN A 40 1.83 6.14 -0.91
C ASN A 40 0.53 5.61 -0.28
N THR A 41 -0.27 4.86 -1.04
CA THR A 41 -1.51 4.26 -0.53
C THR A 41 -1.20 3.23 0.54
N GLY A 42 -0.30 2.28 0.26
CA GLY A 42 0.10 1.25 1.22
C GLY A 42 0.64 1.83 2.52
N GLN A 43 1.50 2.85 2.42
CA GLN A 43 2.02 3.57 3.58
C GLN A 43 0.90 4.22 4.42
N ILE A 44 -0.11 4.86 3.81
CA ILE A 44 -1.22 5.45 4.57
C ILE A 44 -2.14 4.41 5.21
N VAL A 45 -2.34 3.26 4.56
CA VAL A 45 -3.14 2.16 5.13
C VAL A 45 -2.58 1.66 6.47
N LEU A 46 -1.24 1.65 6.61
CA LEU A 46 -0.57 1.26 7.85
C LEU A 46 -0.94 2.18 9.03
N TRP A 47 -1.45 3.38 8.76
CA TRP A 47 -1.60 4.44 9.75
C TRP A 47 -3.02 4.64 10.27
N ILE A 48 -4.02 4.68 9.39
CA ILE A 48 -5.32 5.26 9.76
C ILE A 48 -6.24 4.23 10.44
N PHE A 49 -6.30 3.00 9.93
CA PHE A 49 -7.29 2.01 10.39
C PHE A 49 -6.71 0.68 10.89
N ARG A 50 -5.43 0.40 10.60
CA ARG A 50 -4.77 -0.81 11.14
C ARG A 50 -4.75 -0.81 12.67
N SER A 51 -4.55 0.35 13.30
CA SER A 51 -4.60 0.48 14.75
C SER A 51 -5.96 0.11 15.34
N LEU A 52 -7.07 0.46 14.66
CA LEU A 52 -8.42 0.09 15.11
C LEU A 52 -8.66 -1.42 15.02
N GLU A 53 -8.18 -2.06 13.95
CA GLU A 53 -8.23 -3.52 13.82
C GLU A 53 -7.49 -4.20 14.98
N ILE A 54 -6.27 -3.76 15.28
CA ILE A 54 -5.47 -4.31 16.39
C ILE A 54 -6.17 -4.05 17.74
N ILE A 55 -6.72 -2.85 17.96
CA ILE A 55 -7.46 -2.54 19.19
C ILE A 55 -8.68 -3.44 19.34
N ALA A 56 -9.47 -3.63 18.29
CA ALA A 56 -10.62 -4.52 18.30
C ALA A 56 -10.20 -5.97 18.57
N PHE A 57 -9.14 -6.44 17.92
CA PHE A 57 -8.59 -7.78 18.14
C PHE A 57 -8.15 -7.98 19.60
N VAL A 58 -7.37 -7.04 20.15
CA VAL A 58 -6.88 -7.08 21.55
C VAL A 58 -8.04 -7.05 22.53
N PHE A 59 -9.07 -6.23 22.27
CA PHE A 59 -10.26 -6.15 23.11
C PHE A 59 -10.98 -7.51 23.18
N ILE A 60 -11.25 -8.12 22.03
CA ILE A 60 -11.90 -9.44 21.96
C ILE A 60 -11.02 -10.51 22.61
N TYR A 61 -9.71 -10.51 22.35
CA TYR A 61 -8.78 -11.45 22.95
C TYR A 61 -8.78 -11.34 24.49
N ARG A 62 -8.76 -10.13 25.05
CA ARG A 62 -8.68 -9.92 26.50
C ARG A 62 -9.98 -10.23 27.24
N HIS A 63 -11.13 -10.01 26.61
CA HIS A 63 -12.43 -10.06 27.29
C HIS A 63 -13.31 -11.24 26.87
N MET A 64 -13.04 -11.87 25.73
CA MET A 64 -13.92 -12.85 25.10
C MET A 64 -13.19 -14.08 24.55
N SER A 65 -11.86 -14.19 24.73
CA SER A 65 -11.10 -15.37 24.30
C SER A 65 -11.51 -16.62 25.08
N PHE A 66 -11.64 -17.75 24.35
CA PHE A 66 -11.83 -19.08 24.90
C PHE A 66 -10.50 -19.79 25.23
N ASP A 67 -9.36 -19.20 24.87
CA ASP A 67 -8.01 -19.72 25.09
C ASP A 67 -7.81 -21.20 24.69
N LEU A 68 -8.34 -21.58 23.52
CA LEU A 68 -8.31 -22.97 23.03
C LEU A 68 -6.91 -23.41 22.57
N VAL A 69 -6.01 -22.45 22.33
CA VAL A 69 -4.68 -22.70 21.77
C VAL A 69 -3.54 -22.46 22.77
N GLY A 70 -3.81 -21.88 23.96
CA GLY A 70 -2.77 -21.46 24.91
C GLY A 70 -1.87 -22.59 25.43
N ASN A 71 -2.37 -23.82 25.45
CA ASN A 71 -1.62 -25.01 25.90
C ASN A 71 -0.94 -25.80 24.76
N LEU A 72 -1.11 -25.39 23.50
CA LEU A 72 -0.50 -26.09 22.37
C LEU A 72 1.00 -25.79 22.28
N PRO A 73 1.82 -26.72 21.74
CA PRO A 73 3.19 -26.42 21.37
C PRO A 73 3.25 -25.23 20.42
N ILE A 74 4.25 -24.36 20.61
CA ILE A 74 4.37 -23.10 19.86
C ILE A 74 4.29 -23.31 18.34
N TRP A 75 4.95 -24.33 17.79
CA TRP A 75 4.93 -24.62 16.35
C TRP A 75 3.53 -24.93 15.83
N LEU A 76 2.69 -25.56 16.65
CA LEU A 76 1.31 -25.91 16.29
C LEU A 76 0.45 -24.66 16.29
N ILE A 77 0.62 -23.76 17.27
CA ILE A 77 -0.04 -22.43 17.28
C ILE A 77 0.30 -21.66 16.01
N TRP A 78 1.57 -21.63 15.60
CA TRP A 78 1.99 -20.96 14.37
C TRP A 78 1.38 -21.59 13.12
N LEU A 79 1.46 -22.92 13.00
CA LEU A 79 0.95 -23.64 11.84
C LEU A 79 -0.58 -23.51 11.71
N SER A 80 -1.32 -23.77 12.79
CA SER A 80 -2.78 -23.69 12.79
C SER A 80 -3.25 -22.24 12.61
N GLY A 81 -2.56 -21.29 13.24
CA GLY A 81 -2.85 -19.86 13.11
C GLY A 81 -2.62 -19.36 11.68
N PHE A 82 -1.56 -19.81 11.02
CA PHE A 82 -1.27 -19.43 9.64
C PHE A 82 -2.29 -20.02 8.65
N ILE A 83 -2.67 -21.29 8.81
CA ILE A 83 -3.73 -21.92 8.00
C ILE A 83 -5.07 -21.20 8.22
N LEU A 84 -5.43 -20.91 9.47
CA LEU A 84 -6.66 -20.20 9.80
C LEU A 84 -6.67 -18.78 9.23
N TRP A 85 -5.55 -18.05 9.33
CA TRP A 85 -5.41 -16.73 8.72
C TRP A 85 -5.66 -16.79 7.21
N ASP A 86 -5.03 -17.73 6.51
CA ASP A 86 -5.19 -17.85 5.05
C ASP A 86 -6.63 -18.21 4.66
N PHE A 87 -7.31 -19.04 5.46
CA PHE A 87 -8.73 -19.33 5.31
C PHE A 87 -9.61 -18.08 5.51
N CYS A 88 -9.37 -17.33 6.59
CA CYS A 88 -10.07 -16.07 6.86
C CYS A 88 -9.85 -15.06 5.72
N PHE A 89 -8.61 -14.95 5.22
CA PHE A 89 -8.27 -14.11 4.08
C PHE A 89 -8.99 -14.55 2.80
N TYR A 90 -9.05 -15.83 2.50
CA TYR A 90 -9.78 -16.34 1.33
C TYR A 90 -11.24 -15.87 1.33
N TRP A 91 -11.94 -15.99 2.47
CA TRP A 91 -13.32 -15.53 2.58
C TRP A 91 -13.45 -14.02 2.57
N LEU A 92 -12.55 -13.31 3.25
CA LEU A 92 -12.45 -11.85 3.16
C LEU A 92 -12.40 -11.45 1.68
N HIS A 93 -11.42 -11.97 0.96
CA HIS A 93 -11.12 -11.60 -0.41
C HIS A 93 -12.26 -11.95 -1.37
N ARG A 94 -12.81 -13.17 -1.27
CA ARG A 94 -13.96 -13.59 -2.06
C ARG A 94 -15.19 -12.72 -1.82
N LEU A 95 -15.48 -12.36 -0.57
CA LEU A 95 -16.63 -11.49 -0.27
C LEU A 95 -16.40 -10.05 -0.72
N HIS A 96 -15.14 -9.60 -0.77
CA HIS A 96 -14.76 -8.31 -1.32
C HIS A 96 -14.98 -8.20 -2.82
N HIS A 97 -14.89 -9.30 -3.56
CA HIS A 97 -15.26 -9.34 -4.98
C HIS A 97 -16.77 -9.55 -5.20
N LYS A 98 -17.42 -10.33 -4.32
CA LYS A 98 -18.83 -10.71 -4.49
C LYS A 98 -19.81 -9.57 -4.19
N TYR A 99 -19.57 -8.78 -3.14
CA TYR A 99 -20.52 -7.77 -2.69
C TYR A 99 -20.06 -6.36 -3.04
N LYS A 100 -20.93 -5.59 -3.70
CA LYS A 100 -20.64 -4.24 -4.20
C LYS A 100 -20.01 -3.32 -3.14
N ILE A 101 -20.53 -3.31 -1.91
CA ILE A 101 -20.02 -2.45 -0.83
C ILE A 101 -18.56 -2.75 -0.50
N PHE A 102 -18.17 -4.02 -0.48
CA PHE A 102 -16.80 -4.43 -0.22
C PHE A 102 -15.91 -4.28 -1.46
N TRP A 103 -16.50 -4.44 -2.65
CA TRP A 103 -15.81 -4.17 -3.92
C TRP A 103 -15.39 -2.70 -4.02
N LEU A 104 -16.20 -1.74 -3.58
CA LEU A 104 -15.82 -0.32 -3.58
C LEU A 104 -14.51 -0.04 -2.81
N ILE A 105 -14.22 -0.86 -1.79
CA ILE A 105 -12.99 -0.77 -1.00
C ILE A 105 -11.88 -1.54 -1.71
N HIS A 106 -12.15 -2.78 -2.10
CA HIS A 106 -11.13 -3.65 -2.67
C HIS A 106 -10.69 -3.27 -4.09
N GLN A 107 -11.56 -2.63 -4.87
CA GLN A 107 -11.23 -2.21 -6.23
C GLN A 107 -10.06 -1.22 -6.28
N VAL A 108 -9.77 -0.50 -5.18
CA VAL A 108 -8.56 0.33 -5.06
C VAL A 108 -7.32 -0.51 -5.33
N HIS A 109 -7.27 -1.76 -4.85
CA HIS A 109 -6.19 -2.70 -5.14
C HIS A 109 -6.15 -3.08 -6.63
N HIS A 110 -7.32 -3.33 -7.25
CA HIS A 110 -7.43 -3.72 -8.66
C HIS A 110 -7.25 -2.58 -9.67
N GLN A 111 -7.21 -1.33 -9.22
CA GLN A 111 -7.07 -0.16 -10.11
C GLN A 111 -5.68 -0.02 -10.75
N GLY A 112 -4.66 -0.72 -10.25
CA GLY A 112 -3.33 -0.70 -10.88
C GLY A 112 -3.36 -1.32 -12.28
N GLU A 113 -2.82 -0.61 -13.26
CA GLU A 113 -2.75 -1.04 -14.66
C GLU A 113 -1.46 -1.81 -14.95
N TYR A 114 -0.44 -1.69 -14.10
CA TYR A 114 0.84 -2.38 -14.24
C TYR A 114 1.01 -3.46 -13.16
N PHE A 115 1.04 -4.72 -13.60
CA PHE A 115 1.29 -5.84 -12.69
C PHE A 115 2.78 -5.94 -12.33
N ASN A 116 3.13 -5.48 -11.14
CA ASN A 116 4.50 -5.44 -10.60
C ASN A 116 4.45 -5.55 -9.06
N LEU A 117 5.58 -5.79 -8.40
CA LEU A 117 5.65 -6.03 -6.96
C LEU A 117 5.04 -4.89 -6.14
N SER A 118 5.16 -3.63 -6.57
CA SER A 118 4.56 -2.51 -5.83
C SER A 118 3.03 -2.61 -5.77
N LEU A 119 2.37 -3.26 -6.73
CA LEU A 119 0.92 -3.48 -6.69
C LEU A 119 0.49 -4.24 -5.43
N GLY A 120 1.36 -5.13 -4.90
CA GLY A 120 1.09 -5.88 -3.68
C GLY A 120 0.98 -5.02 -2.41
N VAL A 121 1.48 -3.78 -2.44
CA VAL A 121 1.29 -2.83 -1.32
C VAL A 121 0.12 -1.87 -1.52
N ARG A 122 -0.44 -1.81 -2.74
CA ARG A 122 -1.58 -0.94 -3.05
C ARG A 122 -2.83 -1.46 -2.34
N ASN A 123 -3.34 -0.69 -1.38
CA ASN A 123 -4.54 -1.05 -0.63
C ASN A 123 -5.42 0.17 -0.35
N SER A 124 -6.72 -0.07 -0.18
CA SER A 124 -7.62 0.99 0.29
C SER A 124 -7.36 1.29 1.76
N TRP A 125 -7.51 2.55 2.14
CA TRP A 125 -7.50 3.03 3.53
C TRP A 125 -8.48 2.22 4.39
N TYR A 126 -9.67 1.92 3.84
CA TYR A 126 -10.73 1.23 4.57
C TYR A 126 -10.54 -0.28 4.69
N SER A 127 -9.52 -0.87 4.06
CA SER A 127 -9.33 -2.33 4.03
C SER A 127 -9.24 -2.94 5.44
N SER A 128 -8.62 -2.24 6.40
CA SER A 128 -8.50 -2.73 7.78
C SER A 128 -9.81 -2.68 8.57
N LEU A 129 -10.80 -1.88 8.15
CA LEU A 129 -12.11 -1.85 8.81
C LEU A 129 -12.97 -3.05 8.40
N THR A 130 -12.91 -3.42 7.12
CA THR A 130 -13.69 -4.54 6.58
C THR A 130 -13.05 -5.90 6.85
N SER A 131 -11.78 -5.93 7.27
CA SER A 131 -11.09 -7.15 7.69
C SER A 131 -11.44 -7.59 9.11
N ILE A 132 -11.82 -6.66 10.00
CA ILE A 132 -12.10 -6.95 11.43
C ILE A 132 -12.99 -8.19 11.60
N PRO A 133 -14.19 -8.29 11.00
CA PRO A 133 -15.09 -9.42 11.26
C PRO A 133 -14.50 -10.79 10.86
N PHE A 134 -13.57 -10.82 9.90
CA PHE A 134 -12.95 -12.05 9.41
C PHE A 134 -11.83 -12.55 10.30
N PHE A 135 -11.16 -11.64 11.02
CA PHE A 135 -10.02 -11.98 11.88
C PHE A 135 -10.36 -12.04 13.36
N LEU A 136 -11.46 -11.43 13.83
CA LEU A 136 -11.94 -11.59 15.21
C LEU A 136 -12.13 -13.05 15.66
N PRO A 137 -12.53 -14.01 14.82
CA PRO A 137 -12.58 -15.42 15.20
C PRO A 137 -11.24 -15.95 15.75
N MET A 138 -10.10 -15.47 15.25
CA MET A 138 -8.79 -15.87 15.79
C MET A 138 -8.59 -15.38 17.23
N ALA A 139 -9.05 -14.16 17.55
CA ALA A 139 -9.02 -13.63 18.92
C ALA A 139 -9.92 -14.44 19.86
N LEU A 140 -11.13 -14.83 19.40
CA LEU A 140 -12.05 -15.69 20.15
C LEU A 140 -11.45 -17.07 20.42
N ILE A 141 -10.78 -17.67 19.43
CA ILE A 141 -10.10 -18.97 19.59
C ILE A 141 -8.94 -18.88 20.59
N GLY A 142 -8.33 -17.69 20.74
CA GLY A 142 -7.26 -17.44 21.70
C GLY A 142 -5.87 -17.27 21.10
N TYR A 143 -5.76 -16.95 19.80
CA TYR A 143 -4.47 -16.54 19.25
C TYR A 143 -4.06 -15.18 19.82
N SER A 144 -2.85 -15.10 20.36
CA SER A 144 -2.35 -13.87 20.96
C SER A 144 -2.24 -12.71 19.94
N PRO A 145 -2.32 -11.45 20.38
CA PRO A 145 -2.11 -10.30 19.49
C PRO A 145 -0.77 -10.34 18.75
N GLU A 146 0.29 -10.86 19.38
CA GLU A 146 1.60 -11.06 18.76
C GLU A 146 1.54 -12.08 17.64
N SER A 147 0.82 -13.20 17.86
CA SER A 147 0.62 -14.24 16.84
C SER A 147 -0.16 -13.68 15.65
N PHE A 148 -1.24 -12.94 15.90
CA PHE A 148 -2.04 -12.26 14.88
C PHE A 148 -1.17 -11.33 14.01
N ILE A 149 -0.38 -10.46 14.65
CA ILE A 149 0.52 -9.52 13.99
C ILE A 149 1.56 -10.24 13.10
N ILE A 150 2.25 -11.24 13.63
CA ILE A 150 3.36 -11.88 12.93
C ILE A 150 2.84 -12.79 11.81
N ILE A 151 1.80 -13.59 12.06
CA ILE A 151 1.16 -14.42 11.05
C ILE A 151 0.66 -13.55 9.89
N GLY A 152 -0.03 -12.45 10.20
CA GLY A 152 -0.50 -11.52 9.19
C GLY A 152 0.62 -10.94 8.35
N ALA A 153 1.71 -10.50 8.98
CA ALA A 153 2.85 -9.96 8.26
C ALA A 153 3.54 -11.00 7.36
N LEU A 154 3.67 -12.25 7.81
CA LEU A 154 4.18 -13.36 6.98
C LEU A 154 3.27 -13.64 5.79
N HIS A 155 1.95 -13.65 6.02
CA HIS A 155 0.96 -13.86 4.96
C HIS A 155 1.01 -12.75 3.90
N TYR A 156 1.05 -11.49 4.30
CA TYR A 156 1.22 -10.36 3.38
C TYR A 156 2.58 -10.39 2.66
N PHE A 157 3.64 -10.85 3.32
CA PHE A 157 4.94 -11.02 2.67
C PHE A 157 4.91 -12.09 1.56
N ILE A 158 4.17 -13.18 1.75
CA ILE A 158 3.95 -14.17 0.68
C ILE A 158 3.11 -13.56 -0.45
N GLN A 159 2.05 -12.84 -0.12
CA GLN A 159 1.24 -12.15 -1.12
C GLN A 159 2.02 -11.10 -1.93
N PHE A 160 3.06 -10.51 -1.36
CA PHE A 160 3.95 -9.63 -2.10
C PHE A 160 4.62 -10.37 -3.27
N TYR A 161 5.03 -11.63 -3.09
CA TYR A 161 5.52 -12.46 -4.20
C TYR A 161 4.45 -12.71 -5.26
N ASN A 162 3.17 -12.88 -4.89
CA ASN A 162 2.07 -13.08 -5.85
C ASN A 162 1.97 -11.96 -6.89
N HIS A 163 2.45 -10.75 -6.58
CA HIS A 163 2.40 -9.60 -7.48
C HIS A 163 3.66 -9.44 -8.36
N ASN A 164 4.57 -10.41 -8.35
CA ASN A 164 5.79 -10.33 -9.12
C ASN A 164 5.50 -10.26 -10.64
N GLY A 165 5.90 -9.16 -11.29
CA GLY A 165 5.64 -8.93 -12.72
C GLY A 165 6.60 -9.66 -13.67
N ILE A 166 7.64 -10.30 -13.12
CA ILE A 166 8.72 -10.94 -13.89
C ILE A 166 8.47 -12.45 -14.02
N VAL A 167 8.11 -13.10 -12.91
CA VAL A 167 7.95 -14.55 -12.84
C VAL A 167 6.71 -14.98 -13.61
N ARG A 168 6.92 -15.70 -14.72
CA ARG A 168 5.83 -16.19 -15.57
C ARG A 168 5.16 -17.45 -15.03
N GLN A 169 5.93 -18.35 -14.43
CA GLN A 169 5.43 -19.59 -13.83
C GLN A 169 6.34 -20.02 -12.68
N SER A 170 5.78 -20.73 -11.70
CA SER A 170 6.52 -21.21 -10.53
C SER A 170 6.53 -22.75 -10.45
N GLY A 171 6.08 -23.43 -11.51
CA GLY A 171 6.18 -24.88 -11.66
C GLY A 171 5.42 -25.62 -10.55
N PHE A 172 6.10 -26.50 -9.82
CA PHE A 172 5.48 -27.31 -8.76
C PHE A 172 4.78 -26.46 -7.67
N LEU A 173 5.26 -25.23 -7.42
CA LEU A 173 4.67 -24.34 -6.42
C LEU A 173 3.22 -23.98 -6.75
N GLU A 174 2.82 -23.96 -8.02
CA GLU A 174 1.45 -23.65 -8.47
C GLU A 174 0.41 -24.67 -7.97
N TYR A 175 0.85 -25.86 -7.56
CA TYR A 175 -0.04 -26.87 -7.00
C TYR A 175 -0.31 -26.69 -5.51
N ILE A 176 0.55 -25.92 -4.82
CA ILE A 176 0.54 -25.78 -3.36
C ILE A 176 0.16 -24.36 -2.94
N MET A 177 0.80 -23.36 -3.52
CA MET A 177 0.65 -21.96 -3.16
C MET A 177 0.15 -21.13 -4.33
N ILE A 178 -0.38 -19.95 -4.02
CA ILE A 178 -0.70 -18.92 -4.99
C ILE A 178 0.60 -18.37 -5.55
N THR A 179 0.65 -18.22 -6.87
CA THR A 179 1.83 -17.77 -7.62
C THR A 179 1.50 -16.56 -8.47
N PRO A 180 2.51 -15.86 -9.02
CA PRO A 180 2.29 -14.75 -9.94
C PRO A 180 1.36 -15.07 -11.11
N SER A 181 1.45 -16.27 -11.68
CA SER A 181 0.56 -16.72 -12.75
C SER A 181 -0.90 -16.77 -12.30
N GLN A 182 -1.15 -17.37 -11.13
CA GLN A 182 -2.50 -17.51 -10.59
C GLN A 182 -3.07 -16.17 -10.10
N HIS A 183 -2.23 -15.27 -9.62
CA HIS A 183 -2.65 -13.95 -9.17
C HIS A 183 -2.83 -12.94 -10.33
N ARG A 184 -2.11 -13.09 -11.44
CA ARG A 184 -2.41 -12.34 -12.68
C ARG A 184 -3.81 -12.64 -13.20
N VAL A 185 -4.26 -13.90 -13.12
CA VAL A 185 -5.66 -14.24 -13.40
C VAL A 185 -6.58 -13.42 -12.51
N HIS A 186 -6.33 -13.40 -11.20
CA HIS A 186 -7.15 -12.64 -10.26
C HIS A 186 -7.28 -11.15 -10.61
N HIS A 187 -6.19 -10.51 -11.05
CA HIS A 187 -6.19 -9.11 -11.48
C HIS A 187 -6.63 -8.88 -12.93
N GLY A 188 -6.73 -9.94 -13.73
CA GLY A 188 -6.94 -9.86 -15.17
C GLY A 188 -8.35 -9.43 -15.53
N ARG A 189 -8.47 -8.67 -16.62
CA ARG A 189 -9.75 -8.11 -17.10
C ARG A 189 -10.54 -9.03 -18.04
N ALA A 190 -9.98 -10.16 -18.44
CA ALA A 190 -10.71 -11.09 -19.29
C ALA A 190 -11.91 -11.67 -18.55
N GLU A 191 -13.02 -11.87 -19.25
CA GLU A 191 -14.28 -12.31 -18.62
C GLU A 191 -14.13 -13.64 -17.87
N ILE A 192 -13.32 -14.56 -18.40
CA ILE A 192 -13.04 -15.86 -17.77
C ILE A 192 -12.33 -15.73 -16.41
N TYR A 193 -11.70 -14.59 -16.14
CA TYR A 193 -10.94 -14.30 -14.93
C TYR A 193 -11.77 -13.62 -13.84
N HIS A 194 -12.97 -13.15 -14.16
CA HIS A 194 -13.84 -12.49 -13.19
C HIS A 194 -14.18 -13.41 -12.02
N ASN A 195 -14.01 -12.91 -10.79
CA ASN A 195 -14.33 -13.62 -9.56
C ASN A 195 -13.60 -14.98 -9.44
N LYS A 196 -12.31 -15.02 -9.78
CA LYS A 196 -11.45 -16.21 -9.68
C LYS A 196 -10.25 -15.96 -8.76
N ASN A 197 -9.68 -17.06 -8.26
CA ASN A 197 -8.40 -17.10 -7.55
C ASN A 197 -8.29 -16.12 -6.37
N PHE A 198 -9.04 -16.37 -5.29
CA PHE A 198 -9.09 -15.51 -4.10
C PHE A 198 -8.07 -15.86 -3.02
N GLY A 199 -7.35 -16.98 -3.14
CA GLY A 199 -6.35 -17.40 -2.17
C GLY A 199 -5.26 -16.35 -1.95
N GLY A 200 -4.74 -16.27 -0.73
CA GLY A 200 -3.60 -15.40 -0.40
C GLY A 200 -2.28 -16.15 -0.43
N THR A 201 -2.23 -17.31 0.23
CA THR A 201 -1.06 -18.20 0.27
C THR A 201 -1.35 -19.53 -0.37
N PHE A 202 -2.40 -20.26 0.02
CA PHE A 202 -2.64 -21.62 -0.49
C PHE A 202 -3.66 -21.63 -1.63
N VAL A 203 -3.34 -22.36 -2.70
CA VAL A 203 -4.28 -22.58 -3.83
C VAL A 203 -5.44 -23.51 -3.47
N TRP A 204 -5.34 -24.20 -2.33
CA TRP A 204 -6.29 -25.22 -1.92
C TRP A 204 -7.70 -24.68 -1.74
N TRP A 205 -7.84 -23.44 -1.23
CA TRP A 205 -9.15 -22.84 -1.03
C TRP A 205 -9.87 -22.61 -2.35
N ASP A 206 -9.17 -22.11 -3.37
CA ASP A 206 -9.75 -21.92 -4.70
C ASP A 206 -10.18 -23.22 -5.35
N LYS A 207 -9.39 -24.30 -5.16
CA LYS A 207 -9.74 -25.63 -5.66
C LYS A 207 -10.93 -26.22 -4.89
N LEU A 208 -10.93 -26.11 -3.56
CA LEU A 208 -11.96 -26.63 -2.67
C LEU A 208 -13.31 -25.96 -2.90
N PHE A 209 -13.32 -24.65 -3.13
CA PHE A 209 -14.54 -23.85 -3.28
C PHE A 209 -14.90 -23.51 -4.73
N GLY A 210 -14.19 -24.09 -5.71
CA GLY A 210 -14.52 -24.01 -7.13
C GLY A 210 -14.28 -22.65 -7.78
N THR A 211 -13.31 -21.87 -7.28
CA THR A 211 -12.96 -20.53 -7.80
C THR A 211 -11.62 -20.51 -8.53
N PHE A 212 -10.94 -21.65 -8.62
CA PHE A 212 -9.68 -21.77 -9.35
C PHE A 212 -9.86 -21.59 -10.86
N GLN A 213 -8.98 -20.81 -11.47
CA GLN A 213 -8.85 -20.61 -12.91
C GLN A 213 -7.36 -20.53 -13.27
N PRO A 214 -6.85 -21.40 -14.15
CA PRO A 214 -5.49 -21.28 -14.66
C PRO A 214 -5.35 -20.07 -15.60
N GLU A 215 -4.13 -19.53 -15.69
CA GLU A 215 -3.80 -18.48 -16.64
C GLU A 215 -3.84 -19.00 -18.08
N ASP A 216 -4.67 -18.38 -18.91
CA ASP A 216 -4.68 -18.56 -20.36
C ASP A 216 -3.77 -17.51 -21.01
N ARG A 217 -2.62 -17.98 -21.49
CA ARG A 217 -1.58 -17.15 -22.13
C ARG A 217 -1.94 -16.65 -23.53
N SER A 218 -3.05 -17.13 -24.11
CA SER A 218 -3.56 -16.63 -25.38
C SER A 218 -4.30 -15.30 -25.22
N LEU A 219 -4.72 -14.96 -23.99
CA LEU A 219 -5.44 -13.73 -23.69
C LEU A 219 -4.47 -12.57 -23.42
N PRO A 220 -4.86 -11.33 -23.76
CA PRO A 220 -4.03 -10.16 -23.51
C PRO A 220 -3.88 -9.89 -22.00
N GLU A 221 -2.66 -9.59 -21.57
CA GLU A 221 -2.35 -9.15 -20.20
C GLU A 221 -2.87 -7.71 -19.99
N GLN A 222 -4.12 -7.59 -19.52
CA GLN A 222 -4.75 -6.31 -19.22
C GLN A 222 -5.25 -6.29 -17.77
N TYR A 223 -4.86 -5.23 -17.06
CA TYR A 223 -5.19 -4.98 -15.65
C TYR A 223 -5.87 -3.61 -15.49
N GLY A 224 -6.25 -3.28 -14.26
CA GLY A 224 -7.00 -2.07 -13.95
C GLY A 224 -8.51 -2.28 -13.94
N VAL A 225 -9.25 -1.29 -13.42
CA VAL A 225 -10.72 -1.31 -13.35
C VAL A 225 -11.29 -0.41 -14.46
N PRO A 226 -12.17 -0.91 -15.35
CA PRO A 226 -12.77 -0.08 -16.39
C PRO A 226 -13.44 1.19 -15.85
N GLY A 227 -13.16 2.33 -16.47
CA GLY A 227 -13.76 3.62 -16.09
C GLY A 227 -13.07 4.33 -14.92
N TYR A 228 -11.99 3.77 -14.38
CA TYR A 228 -11.10 4.43 -13.43
C TYR A 228 -9.74 4.63 -14.11
N SER A 229 -9.29 5.87 -14.24
CA SER A 229 -7.92 6.17 -14.67
C SER A 229 -6.96 6.05 -13.49
N ASP A 230 -5.66 5.82 -13.74
CA ASP A 230 -4.60 5.87 -12.73
C ASP A 230 -4.58 7.26 -12.06
N HIS A 231 -5.34 7.39 -10.97
CA HIS A 231 -5.36 8.58 -10.15
C HIS A 231 -4.18 8.50 -9.19
N THR A 232 -3.24 9.42 -9.34
CA THR A 232 -2.17 9.58 -8.37
C THR A 232 -2.68 10.19 -7.06
N ASP A 233 -3.82 10.89 -7.08
CA ASP A 233 -4.45 11.43 -5.87
C ASP A 233 -5.07 10.29 -5.05
N ILE A 234 -4.38 9.94 -3.96
CA ILE A 234 -4.78 8.84 -3.08
C ILE A 234 -6.07 9.12 -2.29
N ILE A 235 -6.48 10.39 -2.15
CA ILE A 235 -7.81 10.74 -1.59
C ILE A 235 -8.86 10.35 -2.62
N ALA A 236 -8.75 10.85 -3.85
CA ALA A 236 -9.66 10.53 -4.94
C ALA A 236 -9.75 9.01 -5.13
N LEU A 237 -8.61 8.32 -5.14
CA LEU A 237 -8.53 6.87 -5.26
C LEU A 237 -9.40 6.11 -4.25
N ASN A 238 -9.44 6.59 -3.00
CA ASN A 238 -10.15 5.92 -1.91
C ASN A 238 -11.61 6.36 -1.76
N HIS A 239 -11.97 7.56 -2.20
CA HIS A 239 -13.31 8.10 -2.01
C HIS A 239 -14.15 8.15 -3.30
N ASP A 240 -13.56 8.37 -4.46
CA ASP A 240 -14.27 8.40 -5.76
C ASP A 240 -15.03 7.12 -6.09
N PRO A 241 -14.57 5.91 -5.71
CA PRO A 241 -15.39 4.70 -5.72
C PRO A 241 -16.81 4.89 -5.16
N ALA A 242 -16.94 5.62 -4.05
CA ALA A 242 -18.21 5.83 -3.35
C ALA A 242 -18.82 7.22 -3.61
N PHE A 243 -17.97 8.23 -3.86
CA PHE A 243 -18.33 9.64 -3.97
C PHE A 243 -17.49 10.31 -5.04
N LYS A 244 -18.01 10.43 -6.27
CA LYS A 244 -17.30 11.12 -7.35
C LYS A 244 -16.94 12.54 -6.92
N SER A 245 -15.66 12.82 -6.71
CA SER A 245 -15.20 14.19 -6.46
C SER A 245 -15.28 15.02 -7.74
N THR A 246 -15.99 16.14 -7.69
CA THR A 246 -16.11 17.10 -8.81
C THR A 246 -15.12 18.25 -8.64
N LEU A 247 -13.84 17.94 -8.45
CA LEU A 247 -12.82 18.98 -8.42
C LEU A 247 -12.39 19.32 -9.85
N ASN A 248 -13.18 20.15 -10.52
CA ASN A 248 -12.75 20.77 -11.77
C ASN A 248 -11.54 21.66 -11.47
N ALA A 249 -10.37 21.28 -11.98
CA ALA A 249 -9.19 22.10 -11.94
C ALA A 249 -9.31 23.18 -13.04
N GLN A 250 -9.26 24.44 -12.62
CA GLN A 250 -9.17 25.59 -13.53
C GLN A 250 -7.76 26.18 -13.43
N GLY A 251 -7.16 26.54 -14.57
CA GLY A 251 -5.82 27.14 -14.64
C GLY A 251 -4.83 26.34 -15.50
N GLU A 252 -3.62 26.88 -15.64
CA GLU A 252 -2.53 26.23 -16.38
C GLU A 252 -2.08 24.96 -15.65
N MET A 253 -2.27 23.82 -16.30
CA MET A 253 -1.93 22.51 -15.76
C MET A 253 -0.43 22.26 -15.85
N VAL A 254 0.18 21.94 -14.72
CA VAL A 254 1.58 21.52 -14.65
C VAL A 254 1.63 20.00 -14.52
N SER A 255 2.38 19.37 -15.42
CA SER A 255 2.66 17.93 -15.35
C SER A 255 4.04 17.68 -14.75
N ILE A 256 4.09 17.00 -13.61
CA ILE A 256 5.34 16.59 -12.98
C ILE A 256 5.74 15.20 -13.51
N PRO A 257 7.00 15.00 -13.93
CA PRO A 257 7.48 13.68 -14.34
C PRO A 257 7.31 12.63 -13.23
N GLY A 258 6.85 11.42 -13.57
CA GLY A 258 6.56 10.39 -12.58
C GLY A 258 7.73 10.03 -11.66
N TRP A 259 8.95 9.99 -12.19
CA TRP A 259 10.15 9.68 -11.40
C TRP A 259 10.43 10.72 -10.30
N VAL A 260 10.01 11.98 -10.49
CA VAL A 260 10.14 13.05 -9.48
C VAL A 260 9.17 12.78 -8.33
N ILE A 261 7.95 12.36 -8.65
CA ILE A 261 6.93 11.99 -7.66
C ILE A 261 7.39 10.77 -6.87
N PHE A 262 7.92 9.75 -7.57
CA PHE A 262 8.55 8.59 -6.93
C PHE A 262 9.70 8.99 -6.00
N ALA A 263 10.58 9.90 -6.40
CA ALA A 263 11.66 10.39 -5.54
C ALA A 263 11.13 11.07 -4.27
N GLY A 264 10.09 11.91 -4.39
CA GLY A 264 9.39 12.49 -3.23
C GLY A 264 8.78 11.41 -2.32
N SER A 265 8.17 10.39 -2.90
CA SER A 265 7.59 9.26 -2.16
C SER A 265 8.67 8.50 -1.39
N MET A 266 9.84 8.28 -1.99
CA MET A 266 10.98 7.65 -1.29
C MET A 266 11.46 8.47 -0.10
N LEU A 267 11.54 9.80 -0.22
CA LEU A 267 11.87 10.66 0.92
C LEU A 267 10.85 10.49 2.06
N LEU A 268 9.56 10.50 1.77
CA LEU A 268 8.51 10.26 2.76
C LEU A 268 8.57 8.84 3.36
N PHE A 269 8.96 7.86 2.55
CA PHE A 269 9.11 6.48 2.99
C PHE A 269 10.31 6.30 3.93
N PHE A 270 11.41 7.04 3.74
CA PHE A 270 12.52 7.07 4.70
C PHE A 270 12.11 7.69 6.05
N HIS A 271 11.21 8.68 6.05
CA HIS A 271 10.63 9.18 7.30
C HIS A 271 9.76 8.13 7.99
N LEU A 272 9.00 7.33 7.23
CA LEU A 272 8.27 6.16 7.76
C LEU A 272 9.22 5.14 8.37
N LEU A 273 10.33 4.80 7.70
CA LEU A 273 11.32 3.87 8.24
C LEU A 273 11.93 4.39 9.54
N TYR A 274 12.23 5.68 9.61
CA TYR A 274 12.67 6.34 10.84
C TYR A 274 11.59 6.21 11.93
N PHE A 275 10.33 6.52 11.62
CA PHE A 275 9.22 6.36 12.56
C PHE A 275 9.17 4.94 13.13
N ILE A 276 9.13 3.90 12.27
CA ILE A 276 9.00 2.49 12.68
C ILE A 276 10.15 2.09 13.60
N TYR A 277 11.37 2.54 13.27
CA TYR A 277 12.55 2.20 14.06
C TYR A 277 12.48 2.85 15.47
N PHE A 278 12.14 4.14 15.53
CA PHE A 278 12.21 4.94 16.75
C PHE A 278 10.89 5.06 17.54
N GLU A 279 9.77 4.46 17.10
CA GLU A 279 8.42 4.66 17.68
C GLU A 279 8.25 4.42 19.20
N LYS A 280 9.20 3.76 19.88
CA LYS A 280 9.15 3.47 21.33
C LYS A 280 10.13 4.32 22.14
N THR A 281 11.07 4.98 21.45
CA THR A 281 12.07 5.84 22.08
C THR A 281 11.69 7.30 21.95
N LEU A 282 10.84 7.64 20.98
CA LEU A 282 10.31 8.99 20.80
C LEU A 282 9.21 9.28 21.81
N ASP A 283 9.15 10.53 22.26
CA ASP A 283 8.02 11.04 23.03
C ASP A 283 6.71 10.92 22.24
N GLY A 284 5.59 10.71 22.93
CA GLY A 284 4.28 10.48 22.29
C GLY A 284 3.77 11.67 21.48
N VAL A 285 4.02 12.90 21.95
CA VAL A 285 3.67 14.12 21.21
C VAL A 285 4.52 14.19 19.95
N TYR A 286 5.82 13.94 20.06
CA TYR A 286 6.72 13.97 18.91
C TYR A 286 6.37 12.90 17.87
N LEU A 287 6.05 11.69 18.32
CA LEU A 287 5.60 10.59 17.47
C LEU A 287 4.33 10.97 16.69
N ALA A 288 3.36 11.60 17.35
CA ALA A 288 2.15 12.08 16.70
C ALA A 288 2.45 13.17 15.65
N HIS A 289 3.34 14.11 15.93
CA HIS A 289 3.74 15.14 14.97
C HIS A 289 4.40 14.53 13.73
N LEU A 290 5.33 13.57 13.91
CA LEU A 290 5.99 12.87 12.81
C LEU A 290 4.97 12.09 11.96
N PHE A 291 4.04 11.39 12.62
CA PHE A 291 2.95 10.68 11.96
C PHE A 291 2.11 11.59 11.05
N PHE A 292 1.59 12.71 11.59
CA PHE A 292 0.75 13.62 10.81
C PHE A 292 1.55 14.31 9.70
N THR A 293 2.82 14.63 9.95
CA THR A 293 3.73 15.20 8.96
C THR A 293 3.89 14.28 7.75
N ILE A 294 4.16 13.00 7.98
CA ILE A 294 4.29 11.99 6.94
C ILE A 294 2.96 11.80 6.19
N ALA A 295 1.84 11.69 6.91
CA ALA A 295 0.53 11.48 6.32
C ALA A 295 0.11 12.65 5.41
N ILE A 296 0.23 13.89 5.92
CA ILE A 296 -0.08 15.11 5.16
C ILE A 296 0.86 15.25 3.95
N GLY A 297 2.17 15.04 4.13
CA GLY A 297 3.14 15.08 3.04
C GLY A 297 2.80 14.09 1.92
N THR A 298 2.40 12.87 2.28
CA THR A 298 2.00 11.82 1.34
C THR A 298 0.76 12.22 0.54
N ILE A 299 -0.26 12.75 1.21
CA ILE A 299 -1.48 13.27 0.56
C ILE A 299 -1.14 14.40 -0.41
N LEU A 300 -0.37 15.39 0.04
CA LEU A 300 -0.03 16.55 -0.77
C LEU A 300 0.79 16.16 -1.99
N LEU A 301 1.79 15.29 -1.84
CA LEU A 301 2.63 14.79 -2.94
C LEU A 301 1.81 14.04 -3.99
N SER A 302 0.88 13.20 -3.56
CA SER A 302 0.01 12.41 -4.44
C SER A 302 -0.84 13.27 -5.39
N ARG A 303 -1.11 14.51 -4.97
CA ARG A 303 -1.90 15.51 -5.70
C ARG A 303 -1.08 16.41 -6.62
N MET A 304 0.25 16.27 -6.66
CA MET A 304 1.11 17.10 -7.49
C MET A 304 1.25 16.70 -8.98
N PRO A 305 1.00 15.45 -9.44
CA PRO A 305 1.37 15.04 -10.80
C PRO A 305 0.71 15.80 -11.94
N HIS A 306 -0.53 16.26 -11.75
CA HIS A 306 -1.31 17.02 -12.73
C HIS A 306 -2.25 18.00 -12.05
N VAL A 307 -1.76 19.19 -11.72
CA VAL A 307 -2.56 20.23 -11.04
C VAL A 307 -2.25 21.64 -11.56
N PRO A 308 -3.17 22.60 -11.38
CA PRO A 308 -2.90 24.01 -11.61
C PRO A 308 -1.69 24.50 -10.81
N LEU A 309 -0.86 25.36 -11.40
CA LEU A 309 0.37 25.87 -10.77
C LEU A 309 0.15 26.46 -9.37
N ASN A 310 -0.96 27.18 -9.15
CA ASN A 310 -1.30 27.74 -7.83
C ASN A 310 -1.55 26.65 -6.78
N ARG A 311 -2.24 25.56 -7.14
CA ARG A 311 -2.46 24.40 -6.26
C ARG A 311 -1.17 23.64 -6.01
N LEU A 312 -0.31 23.50 -7.02
CA LEU A 312 1.02 22.93 -6.84
C LEU A 312 1.83 23.72 -5.80
N ASN A 313 1.90 25.04 -5.96
CA ASN A 313 2.59 25.93 -5.02
C ASN A 313 2.00 25.82 -3.60
N LEU A 314 0.67 25.82 -3.47
CA LEU A 314 0.01 25.64 -2.18
C LEU A 314 0.39 24.31 -1.52
N ASN A 315 0.36 23.19 -2.26
CA ASN A 315 0.73 21.88 -1.74
C ASN A 315 2.21 21.84 -1.29
N LEU A 316 3.10 22.48 -2.05
CA LEU A 316 4.53 22.58 -1.71
C LEU A 316 4.76 23.45 -0.48
N ILE A 317 4.10 24.60 -0.37
CA ILE A 317 4.20 25.49 0.80
C ILE A 317 3.70 24.78 2.06
N ILE A 318 2.53 24.14 2.01
CA ILE A 318 2.00 23.39 3.16
C ILE A 318 2.98 22.27 3.55
N SER A 319 3.55 21.55 2.57
CA SER A 319 4.56 20.52 2.82
C SER A 319 5.78 21.08 3.55
N ILE A 320 6.31 22.23 3.11
CA ILE A 320 7.45 22.90 3.76
C ILE A 320 7.10 23.35 5.18
N CYS A 321 5.93 23.97 5.38
CA CYS A 321 5.50 24.43 6.69
C CYS A 321 5.33 23.29 7.69
N VAL A 322 4.68 22.19 7.28
CA VAL A 322 4.43 21.04 8.16
C VAL A 322 5.76 20.37 8.58
N PHE A 323 6.68 20.16 7.64
CA PHE A 323 8.00 19.61 7.95
C PHE A 323 8.90 20.59 8.73
N GLY A 324 8.76 21.90 8.49
CA GLY A 324 9.46 22.93 9.25
C GLY A 324 9.00 23.01 10.72
N LEU A 325 7.69 22.90 10.97
CA LEU A 325 7.13 22.87 12.33
C LEU A 325 7.67 21.68 13.13
N LEU A 326 7.78 20.50 12.51
CA LEU A 326 8.34 19.31 13.15
C LEU A 326 9.76 19.57 13.69
N ARG A 327 10.57 20.34 12.96
CA ARG A 327 11.94 20.72 13.34
C ARG A 327 11.99 21.77 14.44
N ILE A 328 11.06 22.74 14.46
CA ILE A 328 11.04 23.80 15.46
C ILE A 328 10.57 23.27 16.82
N CYS A 329 9.54 22.41 16.81
CA CYS A 329 8.89 21.97 18.03
C CYS A 329 9.68 20.90 18.80
N ASN A 330 10.71 20.27 18.20
CA ASN A 330 11.36 19.10 18.77
C ASN A 330 12.87 19.09 18.55
N THR A 331 13.61 18.59 19.54
CA THR A 331 15.02 18.24 19.38
C THR A 331 15.12 16.97 18.55
N VAL A 332 15.27 17.13 17.24
CA VAL A 332 15.40 16.00 16.32
C VAL A 332 16.88 15.64 16.11
N ASP A 333 17.19 14.35 16.10
CA ASP A 333 18.56 13.88 15.86
C ASP A 333 19.06 14.26 14.46
N PHE A 334 20.35 14.05 14.21
CA PHE A 334 20.97 14.40 12.93
C PHE A 334 20.30 13.69 11.74
N THR A 335 19.95 12.41 11.90
CA THR A 335 19.36 11.59 10.84
C THR A 335 18.01 12.15 10.39
N LEU A 336 17.10 12.42 11.33
CA LEU A 336 15.80 12.98 11.00
C LEU A 336 15.90 14.44 10.57
N SER A 337 16.85 15.21 11.11
CA SER A 337 17.17 16.56 10.61
C SER A 337 17.50 16.54 9.11
N ALA A 338 18.35 15.59 8.70
CA ALA A 338 18.77 15.45 7.31
C ALA A 338 17.60 15.03 6.41
N LEU A 339 16.78 14.07 6.84
CA LEU A 339 15.60 13.63 6.11
C LEU A 339 14.60 14.79 5.89
N ILE A 340 14.29 15.55 6.94
CA ILE A 340 13.41 16.72 6.88
C ILE A 340 13.96 17.74 5.89
N LEU A 341 15.26 18.06 5.99
CA LEU A 341 15.90 19.04 5.12
C LEU A 341 15.89 18.57 3.65
N MET A 342 16.14 17.28 3.38
CA MET A 342 16.08 16.72 2.03
C MET A 342 14.68 16.88 1.42
N TYR A 343 13.62 16.62 2.19
CA TYR A 343 12.24 16.78 1.72
C TYR A 343 11.86 18.25 1.50
N ILE A 344 12.30 19.16 2.37
CA ILE A 344 12.11 20.61 2.19
C ILE A 344 12.84 21.11 0.94
N ILE A 345 14.11 20.73 0.75
CA ILE A 345 14.90 21.09 -0.45
C ILE A 345 14.23 20.55 -1.72
N PHE A 346 13.72 19.32 -1.68
CA PHE A 346 12.94 18.75 -2.78
C PHE A 346 11.73 19.64 -3.13
N CYS A 347 10.94 20.03 -2.12
CA CYS A 347 9.76 20.89 -2.34
C CYS A 347 10.13 22.27 -2.91
N ILE A 348 11.17 22.91 -2.36
CA ILE A 348 11.67 24.21 -2.82
C ILE A 348 12.17 24.11 -4.26
N SER A 349 12.89 23.04 -4.61
CA SER A 349 13.42 22.83 -5.96
C SER A 349 12.30 22.71 -7.01
N LEU A 350 11.20 22.04 -6.67
CA LEU A 350 10.01 21.99 -7.55
C LEU A 350 9.37 23.37 -7.69
N MET A 351 9.21 24.08 -6.58
CA MET A 351 8.64 25.42 -6.58
C MET A 351 9.45 26.37 -7.47
N ILE A 352 10.78 26.39 -7.34
CA ILE A 352 11.66 27.21 -8.19
C ILE A 352 11.52 26.80 -9.66
N ARG A 353 11.61 25.49 -9.97
CA ARG A 353 11.58 24.98 -11.35
C ARG A 353 10.31 25.38 -12.10
N PHE A 354 9.15 25.29 -11.47
CA PHE A 354 7.87 25.53 -12.14
C PHE A 354 7.46 27.01 -12.12
N ASN A 355 7.79 27.78 -11.08
CA ASN A 355 7.57 29.23 -11.10
C ASN A 355 8.54 29.96 -12.05
N TYR A 356 9.79 29.52 -12.17
CA TYR A 356 10.74 30.11 -13.13
C TYR A 356 10.28 29.89 -14.59
N ARG A 357 9.74 28.71 -14.89
CA ARG A 357 9.15 28.43 -16.21
C ARG A 357 7.95 29.32 -16.52
N TRP A 358 7.11 29.61 -15.51
CA TRP A 358 5.97 30.52 -15.65
C TRP A 358 6.41 31.97 -15.91
N ILE A 359 7.44 32.46 -15.20
CA ILE A 359 8.01 33.79 -15.44
C ILE A 359 8.56 33.91 -16.88
N LEU A 360 9.21 32.85 -17.39
CA LEU A 360 9.73 32.85 -18.75
C LEU A 360 8.64 32.68 -19.83
N SER A 361 7.57 31.92 -19.58
CA SER A 361 6.45 31.78 -20.52
C SER A 361 5.51 32.99 -20.52
N GLY A 362 5.41 33.71 -19.40
CA GLY A 362 4.61 34.92 -19.22
C GLY A 362 5.15 36.19 -19.91
N THR A 363 6.29 36.11 -20.60
CA THR A 363 6.81 37.21 -21.45
C THR A 363 6.32 37.14 -22.91
N LYS A 364 5.43 36.19 -23.23
CA LYS A 364 4.71 36.14 -24.50
C LYS A 364 3.21 36.37 -24.28
N ASN A 365 2.84 37.60 -23.95
CA ASN A 365 1.50 38.12 -24.17
C ASN A 365 1.62 39.54 -24.72
#